data_AF-A0A8W8LIT2-F1
#
_entry.id   AF-A0A8W8LIT2-F1
#
_cell.length_a   1.000
_cell.length_b   1.000
_cell.length_c   1.000
_cell.angle_alpha   90.00
_cell.angle_beta   90.00
_cell.angle_gamma   90.00
#
_symmetry.space_group_name_H-M   'P 1'
#
loop_
_entity.id
_entity.type
_entity.pdbx_description
1 polymer ?
#
loop_
_entity_poly.entity_id
_entity_poly.type
_entity_poly.pdbx_seq_one_letter_code
_entity_poly.pdbx_strand_id
1 'polypeptide(L)'
;MTLYENCCTRVCGFLGSLTTKLFNKAEEVLLENILSHDLWCRLLAEDVWCFLVRYGSADLCRDQVNFLVELMKQSPPAFQPPSPLLSLTVRLIKCLAPEHQAELTQSLGASDDPVSLRVLASCVQGFSDPGLCQGVIHSVSEICSWLLREITTTEEYTQEDLHRLVLCLSCLCELLGQNDTIPLAVQPHVTSSITDTIGRLWKGIVASDWLNTSLSLQCLGKLILLSSYLLLSLDNDVLDKILTGMSSCVQQESSVHLHLTLVYFLRSFGKVRLPASPEQPQMLKRLSDLFVATLTSSDLFIYHHGLSAFTKFAEETLHEAVVPSCIEDQPGLQDCVVQFINKSPYTCSGELSRLDFLRIVPPCRIGVDMDSDSGVSDHQSGPSSKRPRLMENVNHRQVSQQ
;
A
#
# COMPACT_ATOMS: atom_id res chain seq x y z
N MET A 1 11.44 25.06 -5.17
CA MET A 1 10.85 24.21 -6.22
C MET A 1 11.85 23.11 -6.52
N THR A 2 11.46 21.86 -6.32
CA THR A 2 12.31 20.70 -6.61
C THR A 2 12.39 20.44 -8.11
N LEU A 3 13.35 19.62 -8.55
CA LEU A 3 13.40 19.17 -9.95
C LEU A 3 12.09 18.47 -10.35
N TYR A 4 11.57 17.61 -9.47
CA TYR A 4 10.32 16.90 -9.67
C TYR A 4 9.12 17.85 -9.90
N GLU A 5 8.94 18.83 -9.01
CA GLU A 5 7.85 19.81 -9.12
C GLU A 5 7.93 20.62 -10.42
N ASN A 6 9.14 21.03 -10.82
CA ASN A 6 9.35 21.76 -12.07
C ASN A 6 9.01 20.87 -13.27
N CYS A 7 9.44 19.61 -13.30
CA CYS A 7 9.10 18.66 -14.37
C CYS A 7 7.58 18.44 -14.46
N CYS A 8 6.94 18.10 -13.34
CA CYS A 8 5.50 17.88 -13.27
C CYS A 8 4.72 19.11 -13.77
N THR A 9 5.08 20.32 -13.31
CA THR A 9 4.42 21.56 -13.74
C THR A 9 4.54 21.79 -15.25
N ARG A 10 5.73 21.56 -15.83
CA ARG A 10 5.98 21.74 -17.26
C ARG A 10 5.22 20.73 -18.11
N VAL A 11 5.22 19.46 -17.71
CA VAL A 11 4.49 18.40 -18.41
C VAL A 11 2.98 18.65 -18.32
N CYS A 12 2.45 18.98 -17.15
CA CYS A 12 1.04 19.35 -16.97
C CYS A 12 0.66 20.57 -17.83
N GLY A 13 1.51 21.60 -17.88
CA GLY A 13 1.29 22.78 -18.71
C GLY A 13 1.27 22.46 -20.21
N PHE A 14 2.20 21.60 -20.66
CA PHE A 14 2.22 21.12 -22.04
C PHE A 14 0.95 20.32 -22.38
N LEU A 15 0.59 19.31 -21.58
CA LEU A 15 -0.58 18.49 -21.84
C LEU A 15 -1.88 19.28 -21.74
N GLY A 16 -1.98 20.24 -20.80
CA GLY A 16 -3.12 21.14 -20.69
C GLY A 16 -3.29 22.10 -21.88
N SER A 17 -2.26 22.25 -22.72
CA SER A 17 -2.31 23.00 -23.98
C SER A 17 -2.66 22.15 -25.20
N LEU A 18 -2.68 20.81 -25.06
CA LEU A 18 -2.98 19.91 -26.17
C LEU A 18 -4.44 20.02 -26.61
N THR A 19 -4.68 19.78 -27.91
CA THR A 19 -6.04 19.63 -28.44
C THR A 19 -6.58 18.24 -28.13
N THR A 20 -7.91 18.11 -28.08
CA THR A 20 -8.61 16.82 -27.84
C THR A 20 -8.19 15.71 -28.81
N LYS A 21 -7.74 16.04 -30.03
CA LYS A 21 -7.25 15.06 -31.01
C LYS A 21 -5.99 14.32 -30.58
N LEU A 22 -5.21 14.90 -29.66
CA LEU A 22 -3.95 14.32 -29.17
C LEU A 22 -4.11 13.70 -27.78
N PHE A 23 -5.29 13.78 -27.18
CA PHE A 23 -5.52 13.29 -25.82
C PHE A 23 -5.26 11.79 -25.71
N ASN A 24 -5.76 11.00 -26.66
CA ASN A 24 -5.55 9.55 -26.69
C ASN A 24 -4.06 9.16 -26.72
N LYS A 25 -3.22 9.94 -27.40
CA LYS A 25 -1.78 9.70 -27.42
C LYS A 25 -1.12 10.06 -26.09
N ALA A 26 -1.62 11.10 -25.42
CA ALA A 26 -1.17 11.43 -24.07
C ALA A 26 -1.54 10.31 -23.08
N GLU A 27 -2.76 9.76 -23.15
CA GLU A 27 -3.19 8.64 -22.31
C GLU A 27 -2.33 7.40 -22.53
N GLU A 28 -2.03 7.05 -23.78
CA GLU A 28 -1.16 5.92 -24.13
C GLU A 28 0.23 6.07 -23.51
N VAL A 29 0.87 7.24 -23.69
CA VAL A 29 2.20 7.52 -23.14
C VAL A 29 2.18 7.51 -21.61
N LEU A 30 1.15 8.08 -20.99
CA LEU A 30 1.04 8.05 -19.54
C LEU A 30 0.86 6.63 -19.02
N LEU A 31 0.08 5.79 -19.72
CA LEU A 31 -0.16 4.40 -19.33
C LEU A 31 1.11 3.55 -19.44
N GLU A 32 1.86 3.72 -20.53
CA GLU A 32 3.20 3.12 -20.68
C GLU A 32 4.13 3.49 -19.52
N ASN A 33 4.13 4.76 -19.10
CA ASN A 33 4.97 5.21 -18.00
C ASN A 33 4.48 4.73 -16.62
N ILE A 34 3.17 4.60 -16.41
CA ILE A 34 2.61 4.02 -15.19
C ILE A 34 3.02 2.55 -15.03
N LEU A 35 2.97 1.81 -16.14
CA LEU A 35 3.35 0.39 -16.18
C LEU A 35 4.88 0.19 -16.23
N SER A 36 5.67 1.26 -16.40
CA SER A 36 7.12 1.18 -16.41
C SER A 36 7.70 0.77 -15.05
N HIS A 37 8.92 0.22 -15.06
CA HIS A 37 9.65 -0.13 -13.84
C HIS A 37 10.31 1.08 -13.16
N ASP A 38 10.39 2.24 -13.83
CA ASP A 38 10.99 3.45 -13.27
C ASP A 38 10.00 4.15 -12.33
N LEU A 39 10.38 4.22 -11.04
CA LEU A 39 9.54 4.81 -10.01
C LEU A 39 9.21 6.28 -10.28
N TRP A 40 10.17 7.07 -10.78
CA TRP A 40 9.98 8.50 -11.00
C TRP A 40 9.10 8.76 -12.21
N CYS A 41 9.27 8.01 -13.30
CA CYS A 41 8.39 8.07 -14.46
C CYS A 41 6.97 7.69 -14.11
N ARG A 42 6.79 6.61 -13.32
CA ARG A 42 5.47 6.20 -12.82
C ARG A 42 4.81 7.28 -11.97
N LEU A 43 5.50 7.78 -10.95
CA LEU A 43 4.96 8.82 -10.06
C LEU A 43 4.59 10.10 -10.82
N LEU A 44 5.47 10.52 -11.74
CA LEU A 44 5.23 11.67 -12.60
C LEU A 44 3.99 11.44 -13.48
N ALA A 45 3.86 10.26 -14.09
CA ALA A 45 2.71 9.93 -14.94
C ALA A 45 1.41 9.89 -14.14
N GLU A 46 1.39 9.30 -12.94
CA GLU A 46 0.23 9.31 -12.06
C GLU A 46 -0.20 10.74 -11.66
N ASP A 47 0.77 11.59 -11.28
CA ASP A 47 0.51 12.98 -10.90
C ASP A 47 -0.03 13.81 -12.06
N VAL A 48 0.56 13.63 -13.25
CA VAL A 48 0.13 14.29 -14.48
C VAL A 48 -1.28 13.82 -14.90
N TRP A 49 -1.59 12.53 -14.77
CA TRP A 49 -2.93 12.01 -15.05
C TRP A 49 -3.97 12.57 -14.07
N CYS A 50 -3.63 12.63 -12.78
CA CYS A 50 -4.46 13.28 -11.76
C CYS A 50 -4.73 14.76 -12.11
N PHE A 51 -3.71 15.48 -12.61
CA PHE A 51 -3.90 16.84 -13.09
C PHE A 51 -4.87 16.90 -14.28
N LEU A 52 -4.71 16.02 -15.27
CA LEU A 52 -5.54 16.03 -16.47
C LEU A 52 -7.03 15.83 -16.17
N VAL A 53 -7.36 14.87 -15.29
CA VAL A 53 -8.77 14.65 -14.92
C VAL A 53 -9.35 15.83 -14.13
N ARG A 54 -8.54 16.51 -13.31
CA ARG A 54 -8.96 17.70 -12.53
C ARG A 54 -9.10 18.93 -13.41
N TYR A 55 -8.30 19.02 -14.47
CA TYR A 55 -8.35 20.09 -15.45
C TYR A 55 -9.50 19.90 -16.45
N GLY A 56 -9.90 18.65 -16.69
CA GLY A 56 -11.02 18.27 -17.55
C GLY A 56 -12.40 18.36 -16.89
N SER A 57 -13.38 17.67 -17.48
CA SER A 57 -14.75 17.58 -16.94
C SER A 57 -14.88 16.49 -15.87
N ALA A 58 -15.94 16.58 -15.05
CA ALA A 58 -16.29 15.51 -14.10
C ALA A 58 -16.58 14.18 -14.81
N ASP A 59 -17.18 14.24 -16.01
CA ASP A 59 -17.40 13.07 -16.87
C ASP A 59 -16.08 12.41 -17.29
N LEU A 60 -15.07 13.21 -17.67
CA LEU A 60 -13.76 12.67 -18.02
C LEU A 60 -13.20 11.89 -16.83
N CYS A 61 -13.23 12.44 -15.62
CA CYS A 61 -12.74 11.71 -14.45
C CYS A 61 -13.47 10.38 -14.22
N ARG A 62 -14.80 10.35 -14.38
CA ARG A 62 -15.60 9.11 -14.28
C ARG A 62 -15.20 8.08 -15.33
N ASP A 63 -15.12 8.50 -16.59
CA ASP A 63 -14.81 7.61 -17.70
C ASP A 63 -13.40 7.02 -17.57
N GLN A 64 -12.43 7.82 -17.07
CA GLN A 64 -11.07 7.37 -16.78
C GLN A 64 -11.00 6.35 -15.64
N VAL A 65 -11.75 6.56 -14.55
CA VAL A 65 -11.83 5.57 -13.46
C VAL A 65 -12.43 4.26 -13.96
N ASN A 66 -13.53 4.30 -14.71
CA ASN A 66 -14.16 3.11 -15.27
C ASN A 66 -13.23 2.37 -16.24
N PHE A 67 -12.50 3.10 -17.09
CA PHE A 67 -11.50 2.54 -17.99
C PHE A 67 -10.40 1.78 -17.22
N LEU A 68 -9.83 2.37 -16.17
CA LEU A 68 -8.77 1.73 -15.39
C LEU A 68 -9.27 0.49 -14.63
N VAL A 69 -10.49 0.54 -14.08
CA VAL A 69 -11.12 -0.61 -13.44
C VAL A 69 -11.30 -1.76 -14.44
N GLU A 70 -11.85 -1.47 -15.62
CA GLU A 70 -12.06 -2.47 -16.66
C GLU A 70 -10.74 -3.05 -17.18
N LEU A 71 -9.72 -2.21 -17.36
CA LEU A 71 -8.38 -2.64 -17.74
C LEU A 71 -7.79 -3.63 -16.70
N MET A 72 -7.98 -3.37 -15.41
CA MET A 72 -7.56 -4.29 -14.34
C MET A 72 -8.35 -5.60 -14.38
N LYS A 73 -9.66 -5.57 -14.68
CA LYS A 73 -10.49 -6.79 -14.82
C LYS A 73 -10.06 -7.67 -16.00
N GLN A 74 -9.60 -7.05 -17.08
CA GLN A 74 -9.12 -7.75 -18.28
C GLN A 74 -7.66 -8.23 -18.16
N SER A 75 -6.95 -7.79 -17.12
CA SER A 75 -5.56 -8.20 -16.90
C SER A 75 -5.48 -9.66 -16.43
N PRO A 76 -4.48 -10.44 -16.88
CA PRO A 76 -4.39 -11.85 -16.48
C PRO A 76 -4.22 -12.00 -14.97
N PRO A 77 -4.90 -12.98 -14.32
CA PRO A 77 -4.88 -13.15 -12.86
C PRO A 77 -3.51 -13.51 -12.27
N ALA A 78 -2.57 -13.95 -13.11
CA ALA A 78 -1.17 -14.15 -12.73
C ALA A 78 -0.48 -12.83 -12.32
N PHE A 79 -0.97 -11.71 -12.81
CA PHE A 79 -0.63 -10.39 -12.34
C PHE A 79 -1.70 -10.01 -11.31
N GLN A 80 -1.34 -9.98 -10.02
CA GLN A 80 -2.12 -9.20 -9.06
C GLN A 80 -2.41 -7.83 -9.68
N PRO A 81 -3.59 -7.21 -9.44
CA PRO A 81 -3.95 -5.94 -10.10
C PRO A 81 -2.73 -5.04 -10.02
N PRO A 82 -2.14 -4.63 -11.17
CA PRO A 82 -0.82 -4.05 -11.17
C PRO A 82 -0.87 -2.86 -10.21
N SER A 83 -0.08 -2.93 -9.14
CA SER A 83 -0.14 -1.97 -8.04
C SER A 83 -0.14 -0.50 -8.49
N PRO A 84 0.50 -0.12 -9.63
CA PRO A 84 0.38 1.24 -10.18
C PRO A 84 -1.02 1.60 -10.66
N LEU A 85 -1.75 0.70 -11.35
CA LEU A 85 -3.10 0.99 -11.83
C LEU A 85 -4.09 1.14 -10.68
N LEU A 86 -3.97 0.29 -9.66
CA LEU A 86 -4.79 0.41 -8.45
C LEU A 86 -4.49 1.72 -7.72
N SER A 87 -3.20 2.07 -7.56
CA SER A 87 -2.76 3.34 -6.96
C SER A 87 -3.38 4.54 -7.67
N LEU A 88 -3.23 4.61 -9.00
CA LEU A 88 -3.82 5.68 -9.80
C LEU A 88 -5.34 5.71 -9.66
N THR A 89 -6.02 4.55 -9.80
CA THR A 89 -7.48 4.46 -9.71
C THR A 89 -7.99 5.03 -8.39
N VAL A 90 -7.39 4.63 -7.26
CA VAL A 90 -7.73 5.15 -5.93
C VAL A 90 -7.54 6.67 -5.83
N ARG A 91 -6.48 7.21 -6.44
CA ARG A 91 -6.25 8.66 -6.50
C ARG A 91 -7.26 9.40 -7.37
N LEU A 92 -7.68 8.81 -8.49
CA LEU A 92 -8.69 9.40 -9.38
C LEU A 92 -10.09 9.34 -8.76
N ILE A 93 -10.42 8.31 -7.96
CA ILE A 93 -11.70 8.23 -7.23
C ILE A 93 -11.88 9.43 -6.29
N LYS A 94 -10.79 9.93 -5.67
CA LYS A 94 -10.78 11.16 -4.86
C LYS A 94 -11.14 12.42 -5.64
N CYS A 95 -11.07 12.37 -6.97
CA CYS A 95 -11.36 13.48 -7.88
C CYS A 95 -12.77 13.41 -8.47
N LEU A 96 -13.49 12.29 -8.26
CA LEU A 96 -14.86 12.14 -8.74
C LEU A 96 -15.83 13.08 -8.02
N ALA A 97 -16.87 13.51 -8.74
CA ALA A 97 -18.02 14.16 -8.13
C ALA A 97 -18.78 13.16 -7.23
N PRO A 98 -19.46 13.61 -6.15
CA PRO A 98 -20.16 12.73 -5.22
C PRO A 98 -21.16 11.78 -5.87
N GLU A 99 -21.90 12.24 -6.89
CA GLU A 99 -22.83 11.44 -7.68
C GLU A 99 -22.12 10.27 -8.39
N HIS A 100 -20.96 10.54 -9.01
CA HIS A 100 -20.16 9.51 -9.67
C HIS A 100 -19.52 8.53 -8.69
N GLN A 101 -19.20 8.97 -7.45
CA GLN A 101 -18.72 8.08 -6.39
C GLN A 101 -19.82 7.09 -5.95
N ALA A 102 -21.06 7.56 -5.84
CA ALA A 102 -22.20 6.71 -5.50
C ALA A 102 -22.50 5.70 -6.62
N GLU A 103 -22.53 6.14 -7.88
CA GLU A 103 -22.71 5.26 -9.04
C GLU A 103 -21.61 4.20 -9.13
N LEU A 104 -20.35 4.59 -8.96
CA LEU A 104 -19.21 3.66 -8.96
C LEU A 104 -19.36 2.60 -7.86
N THR A 105 -19.67 3.03 -6.63
CA THR A 105 -19.84 2.11 -5.50
C THR A 105 -20.97 1.11 -5.75
N GLN A 106 -22.09 1.57 -6.32
CA GLN A 106 -23.20 0.69 -6.68
C GLN A 106 -22.79 -0.32 -7.76
N SER A 107 -22.08 0.13 -8.80
CA SER A 107 -21.62 -0.72 -9.90
C SER A 107 -20.62 -1.77 -9.43
N LEU A 108 -19.61 -1.37 -8.64
CA LEU A 108 -18.59 -2.28 -8.11
C LEU A 108 -19.16 -3.22 -7.06
N GLY A 109 -20.06 -2.74 -6.20
CA GLY A 109 -20.67 -3.53 -5.13
C GLY A 109 -21.66 -4.59 -5.64
N ALA A 110 -22.20 -4.41 -6.85
CA ALA A 110 -23.03 -5.42 -7.53
C ALA A 110 -22.21 -6.46 -8.29
N SER A 111 -20.89 -6.32 -8.36
CA SER A 111 -20.01 -7.20 -9.12
C SER A 111 -19.31 -8.19 -8.20
N ASP A 112 -19.37 -9.48 -8.54
CA ASP A 112 -18.75 -10.55 -7.76
C ASP A 112 -17.25 -10.75 -8.09
N ASP A 113 -16.61 -9.81 -8.79
CA ASP A 113 -15.23 -9.95 -9.23
C ASP A 113 -14.19 -9.45 -8.20
N PRO A 114 -13.00 -10.09 -8.14
CA PRO A 114 -11.92 -9.71 -7.23
C PRO A 114 -11.45 -8.25 -7.33
N VAL A 115 -11.44 -7.66 -8.53
CA VAL A 115 -10.94 -6.31 -8.77
C VAL A 115 -11.87 -5.29 -8.15
N SER A 116 -13.18 -5.47 -8.32
CA SER A 116 -14.19 -4.59 -7.72
C SER A 116 -14.07 -4.55 -6.20
N LEU A 117 -13.99 -5.72 -5.54
CA LEU A 117 -13.80 -5.81 -4.09
C LEU A 117 -12.50 -5.09 -3.65
N ARG A 118 -11.43 -5.28 -4.42
CA ARG A 118 -10.11 -4.70 -4.14
C ARG A 118 -10.07 -3.19 -4.26
N VAL A 119 -10.71 -2.64 -5.29
CA VAL A 119 -10.83 -1.19 -5.51
C VAL A 119 -11.62 -0.58 -4.36
N LEU A 120 -12.79 -1.16 -4.03
CA LEU A 120 -13.64 -0.70 -2.93
C LEU A 120 -12.91 -0.68 -1.58
N ALA A 121 -12.16 -1.74 -1.26
CA ALA A 121 -11.36 -1.80 -0.04
C ALA A 121 -10.30 -0.68 0.02
N SER A 122 -9.73 -0.32 -1.12
CA SER A 122 -8.60 0.61 -1.21
C SER A 122 -9.00 2.08 -1.30
N CYS A 123 -10.25 2.40 -1.66
CA CYS A 123 -10.69 3.77 -1.92
C CYS A 123 -11.59 4.38 -0.85
N VAL A 124 -11.80 3.74 0.31
CA VAL A 124 -12.68 4.23 1.39
C VAL A 124 -12.33 5.67 1.80
N GLN A 125 -11.05 5.98 2.04
CA GLN A 125 -10.58 7.35 2.31
C GLN A 125 -10.86 8.38 1.22
N GLY A 126 -11.20 7.94 0.00
CA GLY A 126 -11.42 8.82 -1.13
C GLY A 126 -12.86 9.26 -1.33
N PHE A 127 -13.81 8.68 -0.62
CA PHE A 127 -15.21 9.05 -0.71
C PHE A 127 -15.50 10.31 0.11
N SER A 128 -16.30 11.19 -0.47
CA SER A 128 -16.69 12.45 0.18
C SER A 128 -17.87 12.29 1.14
N ASP A 129 -18.72 11.28 0.91
CA ASP A 129 -19.91 11.01 1.73
C ASP A 129 -19.62 9.94 2.80
N PRO A 130 -19.78 10.26 4.10
CA PRO A 130 -19.56 9.29 5.19
C PRO A 130 -20.51 8.08 5.13
N GLY A 131 -21.73 8.25 4.61
CA GLY A 131 -22.69 7.16 4.46
C GLY A 131 -22.19 6.12 3.45
N LEU A 132 -21.68 6.60 2.32
CA LEU A 132 -21.04 5.78 1.30
C LEU A 132 -19.80 5.06 1.84
N CYS A 133 -18.91 5.77 2.56
CA CYS A 133 -17.77 5.16 3.24
C CYS A 133 -18.20 3.99 4.12
N GLN A 134 -19.20 4.22 4.97
CA GLN A 134 -19.68 3.22 5.91
C GLN A 134 -20.35 2.03 5.21
N GLY A 135 -21.08 2.28 4.12
CA GLY A 135 -21.66 1.23 3.28
C GLY A 135 -20.57 0.34 2.65
N VAL A 136 -19.50 0.94 2.13
CA VAL A 136 -18.36 0.19 1.56
C VAL A 136 -17.62 -0.61 2.64
N ILE A 137 -17.33 0.01 3.79
CA ILE A 137 -16.68 -0.68 4.93
C ILE A 137 -17.49 -1.92 5.31
N HIS A 138 -18.80 -1.76 5.47
CA HIS A 138 -19.70 -2.86 5.82
C HIS A 138 -19.63 -3.98 4.78
N SER A 139 -19.91 -3.68 3.51
CA SER A 139 -19.96 -4.68 2.44
C SER A 139 -18.64 -5.42 2.26
N VAL A 140 -17.51 -4.70 2.21
CA VAL A 140 -16.18 -5.31 2.06
C VAL A 140 -15.86 -6.21 3.25
N SER A 141 -16.11 -5.74 4.49
CA SER A 141 -15.82 -6.52 5.69
C SER A 141 -16.67 -7.79 5.80
N GLU A 142 -17.95 -7.73 5.43
CA GLU A 142 -18.86 -8.89 5.40
C GLU A 142 -18.42 -9.92 4.36
N ILE A 143 -18.17 -9.49 3.12
CA ILE A 143 -17.73 -10.37 2.03
C ILE A 143 -16.42 -11.06 2.39
N CYS A 144 -15.42 -10.30 2.87
CA CYS A 144 -14.14 -10.88 3.26
C CYS A 144 -14.27 -11.80 4.49
N SER A 145 -15.11 -11.46 5.46
CA SER A 145 -15.36 -12.30 6.63
C SER A 145 -16.03 -13.63 6.27
N TRP A 146 -16.98 -13.61 5.33
CA TRP A 146 -17.61 -14.81 4.81
C TRP A 146 -16.62 -15.68 4.02
N LEU A 147 -15.88 -15.09 3.07
CA LEU A 147 -14.88 -15.81 2.27
C LEU A 147 -13.78 -16.44 3.13
N LEU A 148 -13.27 -15.73 4.13
CA LEU A 148 -12.29 -16.27 5.06
C LEU A 148 -12.85 -17.49 5.82
N ARG A 149 -14.10 -17.42 6.28
CA ARG A 149 -14.75 -18.54 6.97
C ARG A 149 -14.89 -19.74 6.05
N GLU A 150 -15.31 -19.54 4.81
CA GLU A 150 -15.42 -20.60 3.81
C GLU A 150 -14.06 -21.29 3.59
N ILE A 151 -13.02 -20.52 3.28
CA ILE A 151 -11.67 -21.05 3.00
C ILE A 151 -11.08 -21.78 4.21
N THR A 152 -11.32 -21.30 5.44
CA THR A 152 -10.72 -21.91 6.65
C THR A 152 -11.43 -23.16 7.16
N THR A 153 -12.50 -23.60 6.49
CA THR A 153 -13.15 -24.88 6.82
C THR A 153 -12.54 -26.07 6.09
N THR A 154 -11.72 -25.83 5.07
CA THR A 154 -11.06 -26.90 4.31
C THR A 154 -9.82 -27.43 5.03
N GLU A 155 -9.60 -28.75 4.99
CA GLU A 155 -8.43 -29.39 5.62
C GLU A 155 -7.12 -29.12 4.84
N GLU A 156 -7.20 -29.03 3.52
CA GLU A 156 -6.06 -28.76 2.62
C GLU A 156 -6.40 -27.58 1.70
N TYR A 157 -5.44 -26.68 1.51
CA TYR A 157 -5.61 -25.51 0.65
C TYR A 157 -5.21 -25.81 -0.79
N THR A 158 -6.13 -25.62 -1.74
CA THR A 158 -5.78 -25.60 -3.16
C THR A 158 -5.07 -24.30 -3.53
N GLN A 159 -4.46 -24.26 -4.72
CA GLN A 159 -3.87 -23.01 -5.23
C GLN A 159 -4.94 -21.90 -5.39
N GLU A 160 -6.17 -22.27 -5.77
CA GLU A 160 -7.29 -21.33 -5.88
C GLU A 160 -7.67 -20.75 -4.51
N ASP A 161 -7.73 -21.60 -3.47
CA ASP A 161 -8.00 -21.16 -2.11
C ASP A 161 -6.94 -20.17 -1.61
N LEU A 162 -5.67 -20.41 -1.91
CA LEU A 162 -4.59 -19.48 -1.57
C LEU A 162 -4.74 -18.14 -2.30
N HIS A 163 -5.14 -18.12 -3.58
CA HIS A 163 -5.41 -16.87 -4.30
C HIS A 163 -6.57 -16.09 -3.67
N ARG A 164 -7.67 -16.78 -3.33
CA ARG A 164 -8.83 -16.17 -2.64
C ARG A 164 -8.43 -15.67 -1.26
N LEU A 165 -7.57 -16.40 -0.55
CA LEU A 165 -7.05 -16.01 0.76
C LEU A 165 -6.18 -14.74 0.67
N VAL A 166 -5.24 -14.67 -0.29
CA VAL A 166 -4.46 -13.45 -0.53
C VAL A 166 -5.38 -12.26 -0.80
N LEU A 167 -6.38 -12.42 -1.67
CA LEU A 167 -7.33 -11.36 -1.98
C LEU A 167 -8.03 -10.86 -0.71
N CYS A 168 -8.62 -11.76 0.08
CA CYS A 168 -9.36 -11.40 1.29
C CYS A 168 -8.47 -10.72 2.33
N LEU A 169 -7.31 -11.31 2.63
CA LEU A 169 -6.36 -10.73 3.58
C LEU A 169 -5.89 -9.36 3.11
N SER A 170 -5.66 -9.19 1.80
CA SER A 170 -5.26 -7.91 1.25
C SER A 170 -6.40 -6.89 1.32
N CYS A 171 -7.65 -7.24 1.00
CA CYS A 171 -8.76 -6.30 1.14
C CYS A 171 -8.93 -5.85 2.60
N LEU A 172 -8.80 -6.77 3.56
CA LEU A 172 -8.90 -6.44 4.99
C LEU A 172 -7.72 -5.63 5.50
N CYS A 173 -6.49 -5.92 5.09
CA CYS A 173 -5.31 -5.10 5.42
C CYS A 173 -5.50 -3.66 4.94
N GLU A 174 -5.99 -3.52 3.71
CA GLU A 174 -6.13 -2.21 3.07
C GLU A 174 -7.28 -1.45 3.72
N LEU A 175 -8.37 -2.13 4.09
CA LEU A 175 -9.46 -1.55 4.85
C LEU A 175 -9.01 -1.11 6.25
N LEU A 176 -8.51 -2.04 7.08
CA LEU A 176 -8.16 -1.79 8.48
C LEU A 176 -6.94 -0.88 8.65
N GLY A 177 -6.01 -0.89 7.70
CA GLY A 177 -4.87 0.02 7.68
C GLY A 177 -5.25 1.50 7.56
N GLN A 178 -6.49 1.80 7.16
CA GLN A 178 -7.00 3.17 7.10
C GLN A 178 -7.50 3.69 8.46
N ASN A 179 -7.55 2.85 9.50
CA ASN A 179 -8.14 3.21 10.80
C ASN A 179 -7.42 4.38 11.51
N ASP A 180 -6.11 4.53 11.29
CA ASP A 180 -5.33 5.64 11.85
C ASP A 180 -5.71 7.00 11.24
N THR A 181 -6.36 7.00 10.08
CA THR A 181 -6.76 8.22 9.35
C THR A 181 -8.25 8.53 9.44
N ILE A 182 -9.09 7.48 9.48
CA ILE A 182 -10.54 7.57 9.53
C ILE A 182 -11.01 6.52 10.54
N PRO A 183 -11.80 6.89 11.55
CA PRO A 183 -12.39 5.91 12.47
C PRO A 183 -13.27 4.94 11.68
N LEU A 184 -12.82 3.70 11.54
CA LEU A 184 -13.59 2.67 10.85
C LEU A 184 -14.60 2.07 11.82
N ALA A 185 -15.89 2.10 11.47
CA ALA A 185 -16.94 1.45 12.25
C ALA A 185 -17.27 0.08 11.65
N VAL A 186 -16.33 -0.86 11.72
CA VAL A 186 -16.62 -2.27 11.38
C VAL A 186 -17.55 -2.87 12.44
N GLN A 187 -18.55 -3.64 12.00
CA GLN A 187 -19.52 -4.21 12.94
C GLN A 187 -18.84 -5.21 13.91
N PRO A 188 -19.15 -5.18 15.22
CA PRO A 188 -18.44 -5.98 16.21
C PRO A 188 -18.45 -7.49 15.94
N HIS A 189 -19.56 -8.01 15.40
CA HIS A 189 -19.68 -9.44 15.08
C HIS A 189 -18.80 -9.83 13.88
N VAL A 190 -18.60 -8.93 12.92
CA VAL A 190 -17.70 -9.13 11.78
C VAL A 190 -16.26 -9.12 12.24
N THR A 191 -15.88 -8.16 13.08
CA THR A 191 -14.53 -8.09 13.69
C THR A 191 -14.24 -9.35 14.49
N SER A 192 -15.19 -9.82 15.30
CA SER A 192 -15.07 -11.07 16.06
C SER A 192 -14.87 -12.27 15.14
N SER A 193 -15.67 -12.38 14.08
CA SER A 193 -15.57 -13.46 13.10
C SER A 193 -14.23 -13.45 12.35
N ILE A 194 -13.72 -12.28 11.96
CA ILE A 194 -12.41 -12.14 11.31
C ILE A 194 -11.30 -12.56 12.29
N THR A 195 -11.38 -12.09 13.53
CA THR A 195 -10.40 -12.39 14.59
C THR A 195 -10.34 -13.89 14.89
N ASP A 196 -11.49 -14.55 15.05
CA ASP A 196 -11.58 -16.00 15.25
C ASP A 196 -10.97 -16.77 14.07
N THR A 197 -11.29 -16.36 12.84
CA THR A 197 -10.80 -17.03 11.64
C THR A 197 -9.28 -16.88 11.47
N ILE A 198 -8.74 -15.71 11.81
CA ILE A 198 -7.28 -15.48 11.86
C ILE A 198 -6.63 -16.32 12.94
N GLY A 199 -7.25 -16.44 14.12
CA GLY A 199 -6.77 -17.33 15.17
C GLY A 199 -6.70 -18.78 14.71
N ARG A 200 -7.72 -19.27 14.00
CA ARG A 200 -7.73 -20.62 13.40
C ARG A 200 -6.65 -20.78 12.35
N LEU A 201 -6.44 -19.80 11.46
CA LEU A 201 -5.35 -19.80 10.49
C LEU A 201 -3.99 -19.97 11.18
N TRP A 202 -3.68 -19.13 12.18
CA TRP A 202 -2.41 -19.23 12.91
C TRP A 202 -2.21 -20.56 13.64
N LYS A 203 -3.30 -21.19 14.11
CA LYS A 203 -3.23 -22.52 14.75
C LYS A 203 -2.97 -23.64 13.74
N GLY A 204 -3.45 -23.49 12.50
CA GLY A 204 -3.21 -24.46 11.41
C GLY A 204 -1.92 -24.24 10.63
N ILE A 205 -1.31 -23.06 10.70
CA ILE A 205 -0.10 -22.71 9.94
C ILE A 205 1.16 -23.12 10.69
N VAL A 206 1.99 -23.93 10.03
CA VAL A 206 3.42 -24.04 10.35
C VAL A 206 4.17 -23.10 9.40
N ALA A 207 4.70 -22.00 9.94
CA ALA A 207 5.26 -20.91 9.12
C ALA A 207 6.35 -21.38 8.14
N SER A 208 7.18 -22.36 8.52
CA SER A 208 8.20 -22.94 7.64
C SER A 208 7.63 -23.50 6.34
N ASP A 209 6.44 -24.08 6.40
CA ASP A 209 5.83 -24.76 5.25
C ASP A 209 5.31 -23.73 4.23
N TRP A 210 4.96 -22.54 4.71
CA TRP A 210 4.42 -21.44 3.93
C TRP A 210 5.51 -20.58 3.27
N LEU A 211 6.79 -20.81 3.57
CA LEU A 211 7.92 -20.11 2.96
C LEU A 211 8.33 -20.72 1.60
N ASN A 212 7.74 -21.86 1.21
CA ASN A 212 8.17 -22.63 0.04
C ASN A 212 7.67 -22.08 -1.31
N THR A 213 6.54 -21.38 -1.34
CA THR A 213 5.96 -20.84 -2.59
C THR A 213 5.74 -19.33 -2.51
N SER A 214 5.79 -18.65 -3.65
CA SER A 214 5.54 -17.20 -3.70
C SER A 214 4.14 -16.83 -3.20
N LEU A 215 3.13 -17.64 -3.50
CA LEU A 215 1.75 -17.35 -3.11
C LEU A 215 1.53 -17.54 -1.60
N SER A 216 2.04 -18.65 -1.03
CA SER A 216 1.98 -18.89 0.41
C SER A 216 2.75 -17.82 1.21
N LEU A 217 3.89 -17.37 0.69
CA LEU A 217 4.67 -16.28 1.28
C LEU A 217 3.88 -14.96 1.31
N GLN A 218 3.14 -14.66 0.25
CA GLN A 218 2.27 -13.48 0.20
C GLN A 218 1.09 -13.59 1.16
N CYS A 219 0.45 -14.78 1.26
CA CYS A 219 -0.58 -15.02 2.27
C CYS A 219 -0.02 -14.76 3.67
N LEU A 220 1.16 -15.32 3.99
CA LEU A 220 1.78 -15.19 5.30
C LEU A 220 2.09 -13.72 5.62
N GLY A 221 2.66 -12.98 4.68
CA GLY A 221 2.92 -11.54 4.84
C GLY A 221 1.63 -10.76 5.12
N LYS A 222 0.57 -11.01 4.35
CA LYS A 222 -0.73 -10.36 4.57
C LYS A 222 -1.40 -10.80 5.88
N LEU A 223 -1.21 -12.03 6.30
CA LEU A 223 -1.70 -12.53 7.59
C LEU A 223 -1.00 -11.85 8.77
N ILE A 224 0.33 -11.68 8.71
CA ILE A 224 1.10 -10.94 9.73
C ILE A 224 0.64 -9.48 9.78
N LEU A 225 0.52 -8.84 8.62
CA LEU A 225 0.07 -7.45 8.55
C LEU A 225 -1.35 -7.28 9.12
N LEU A 226 -2.28 -8.16 8.75
CA LEU A 226 -3.65 -8.12 9.27
C LEU A 226 -3.69 -8.35 10.78
N SER A 227 -2.86 -9.28 11.28
CA SER A 227 -2.74 -9.54 12.71
C SER A 227 -2.26 -8.32 13.47
N SER A 228 -1.41 -7.48 12.86
CA SER A 228 -0.94 -6.23 13.48
C SER A 228 -2.07 -5.23 13.75
N TYR A 229 -3.12 -5.21 12.93
CA TYR A 229 -4.30 -4.35 13.12
C TYR A 229 -5.26 -4.89 14.19
N LEU A 230 -5.19 -6.19 14.48
CA LEU A 230 -6.12 -6.89 15.37
C LEU A 230 -5.50 -7.26 16.73
N LEU A 231 -4.26 -6.85 16.99
CA LEU A 231 -3.46 -7.24 18.17
C LEU A 231 -4.22 -7.17 19.49
N LEU A 232 -5.01 -6.11 19.71
CA LEU A 232 -5.75 -5.91 20.96
C LEU A 232 -6.95 -6.85 21.13
N SER A 233 -7.37 -7.51 20.05
CA SER A 233 -8.50 -8.46 20.02
C SER A 233 -8.05 -9.92 20.03
N LEU A 234 -6.74 -10.19 19.87
CA LEU A 234 -6.19 -11.54 19.84
C LEU A 234 -5.91 -12.08 21.25
N ASP A 235 -6.12 -13.38 21.44
CA ASP A 235 -5.78 -14.07 22.68
C ASP A 235 -4.28 -14.42 22.77
N ASN A 236 -3.82 -14.79 23.96
CA ASN A 236 -2.40 -15.09 24.21
C ASN A 236 -1.88 -16.29 23.40
N ASP A 237 -2.71 -17.30 23.16
CA ASP A 237 -2.31 -18.50 22.41
C ASP A 237 -2.03 -18.14 20.94
N VAL A 238 -2.92 -17.35 20.34
CA VAL A 238 -2.73 -16.84 18.98
C VAL A 238 -1.52 -15.90 18.90
N LEU A 239 -1.34 -15.02 19.89
CA LEU A 239 -0.16 -14.14 19.94
C LEU A 239 1.15 -14.92 20.03
N ASP A 240 1.22 -15.99 20.83
CA ASP A 240 2.41 -16.84 20.92
C ASP A 240 2.68 -17.57 19.59
N LYS A 241 1.62 -18.05 18.92
CA LYS A 241 1.73 -18.65 17.57
C LYS A 241 2.26 -17.65 16.54
N ILE A 242 1.77 -16.42 16.55
CA ILE A 242 2.25 -15.35 15.66
C ILE A 242 3.74 -15.09 15.89
N LEU A 243 4.13 -14.83 17.14
CA LEU A 243 5.53 -14.55 17.48
C LEU A 243 6.43 -15.73 17.11
N THR A 244 5.97 -16.97 17.34
CA THR A 244 6.69 -18.19 16.95
C THR A 244 6.86 -18.29 15.44
N GLY A 245 5.79 -18.06 14.67
CA GLY A 245 5.85 -18.05 13.22
C GLY A 245 6.81 -17.00 12.68
N MET A 246 6.81 -15.80 13.27
CA MET A 246 7.73 -14.72 12.91
C MET A 246 9.19 -15.08 13.21
N SER A 247 9.48 -15.73 14.34
CA SER A 247 10.84 -16.22 14.64
C SER A 247 11.33 -17.19 13.57
N SER A 248 10.46 -18.10 13.11
CA SER A 248 10.80 -19.04 12.03
C SER A 248 11.10 -18.31 10.72
N CYS A 249 10.37 -17.25 10.39
CA CYS A 249 10.60 -16.45 9.18
C CYS A 249 11.98 -15.77 9.19
N VAL A 250 12.38 -15.24 10.35
CA VAL A 250 13.70 -14.60 10.53
C VAL A 250 14.82 -15.63 10.43
N GLN A 251 14.66 -16.80 11.05
CA GLN A 251 15.68 -17.85 11.06
C GLN A 251 15.94 -18.47 9.68
N GLN A 252 14.94 -18.48 8.80
CA GLN A 252 15.05 -19.08 7.46
C GLN A 252 15.48 -18.08 6.38
N GLU A 253 16.01 -16.91 6.74
CA GLU A 253 16.46 -15.86 5.81
C GLU A 253 15.41 -15.54 4.74
N SER A 254 14.17 -15.29 5.17
CA SER A 254 13.06 -15.00 4.28
C SER A 254 13.24 -13.68 3.50
N SER A 255 12.30 -13.37 2.58
CA SER A 255 12.40 -12.17 1.74
C SER A 255 12.43 -10.87 2.55
N VAL A 256 13.15 -9.85 2.04
CA VAL A 256 13.21 -8.50 2.64
C VAL A 256 11.81 -7.92 2.88
N HIS A 257 10.87 -8.17 1.97
CA HIS A 257 9.48 -7.74 2.13
C HIS A 257 8.80 -8.35 3.37
N LEU A 258 9.03 -9.64 3.64
CA LEU A 258 8.46 -10.30 4.81
C LEU A 258 9.09 -9.76 6.10
N HIS A 259 10.41 -9.53 6.11
CA HIS A 259 11.08 -8.90 7.24
C HIS A 259 10.60 -7.46 7.50
N LEU A 260 10.35 -6.67 6.46
CA LEU A 260 9.74 -5.34 6.63
C LEU A 260 8.32 -5.46 7.21
N THR A 261 7.53 -6.44 6.76
CA THR A 261 6.19 -6.70 7.32
C THR A 261 6.26 -7.05 8.81
N LEU A 262 7.26 -7.82 9.21
CA LEU A 262 7.57 -8.12 10.61
C LEU A 262 7.92 -6.86 11.41
N VAL A 263 8.73 -5.97 10.85
CA VAL A 263 9.05 -4.68 11.49
C VAL A 263 7.79 -3.84 11.72
N TYR A 264 6.87 -3.79 10.74
CA TYR A 264 5.57 -3.14 10.91
C TYR A 264 4.74 -3.77 12.02
N PHE A 265 4.70 -5.10 12.10
CA PHE A 265 4.02 -5.79 13.20
C PHE A 265 4.62 -5.43 14.57
N LEU A 266 5.95 -5.48 14.69
CA LEU A 266 6.66 -5.16 15.94
C LEU A 266 6.37 -3.72 16.40
N ARG A 267 6.33 -2.77 15.46
CA ARG A 267 5.94 -1.39 15.73
C ARG A 267 4.56 -1.28 16.37
N SER A 268 3.58 -2.07 15.90
CA SER A 268 2.21 -2.05 16.41
C SER A 268 2.05 -2.68 17.80
N PHE A 269 3.08 -3.40 18.28
CA PHE A 269 3.02 -4.13 19.55
C PHE A 269 3.13 -3.21 20.79
N GLY A 270 3.52 -1.95 20.64
CA GLY A 270 3.73 -1.03 21.77
C GLY A 270 2.52 -0.94 22.71
N LYS A 271 1.29 -0.91 22.17
CA LYS A 271 0.08 -0.76 23.01
C LYS A 271 -0.46 -2.09 23.55
N VAL A 272 0.18 -3.21 23.24
CA VAL A 272 -0.33 -4.54 23.56
C VAL A 272 0.05 -4.91 24.99
N ARG A 273 -0.97 -5.12 25.83
CA ARG A 273 -0.78 -5.75 27.13
C ARG A 273 -0.83 -7.26 26.95
N LEU A 274 0.24 -7.94 27.32
CA LEU A 274 0.24 -9.40 27.48
C LEU A 274 -0.19 -9.67 28.93
N PRO A 275 -1.36 -10.27 29.19
CA PRO A 275 -1.75 -10.71 30.53
C PRO A 275 -0.71 -11.67 31.13
N ALA A 276 -0.62 -11.68 32.47
CA ALA A 276 0.25 -12.62 33.16
C ALA A 276 -0.22 -14.05 32.91
N SER A 277 0.65 -14.86 32.32
CA SER A 277 0.46 -16.29 32.10
C SER A 277 1.82 -17.00 32.22
N PRO A 278 1.84 -18.33 32.38
CA PRO A 278 3.10 -19.10 32.42
C PRO A 278 3.98 -18.90 31.18
N GLU A 279 3.37 -18.63 30.03
CA GLU A 279 4.03 -18.45 28.72
C GLU A 279 4.51 -17.01 28.51
N GLN A 280 3.99 -16.03 29.25
CA GLN A 280 4.29 -14.62 29.08
C GLN A 280 5.79 -14.30 29.07
N PRO A 281 6.65 -14.83 29.98
CA PRO A 281 8.08 -14.55 29.94
C PRO A 281 8.75 -15.02 28.65
N GLN A 282 8.31 -16.17 28.11
CA GLN A 282 8.83 -16.71 26.85
C GLN A 282 8.38 -15.86 25.66
N MET A 283 7.14 -15.39 25.65
CA MET A 283 6.62 -14.47 24.62
C MET A 283 7.38 -13.14 24.63
N LEU A 284 7.62 -12.56 25.81
CA LEU A 284 8.37 -11.31 25.96
C LEU A 284 9.83 -11.47 25.50
N LYS A 285 10.47 -12.59 25.85
CA LYS A 285 11.81 -12.90 25.34
C LYS A 285 11.82 -12.99 23.82
N ARG A 286 10.86 -13.72 23.24
CA ARG A 286 10.75 -13.86 21.78
C ARG A 286 10.51 -12.52 21.08
N LEU A 287 9.69 -11.65 21.67
CA LEU A 287 9.49 -10.28 21.19
C LEU A 287 10.81 -9.50 21.18
N SER A 288 11.61 -9.61 22.25
CA SER A 288 12.94 -8.99 22.32
C SER A 288 13.88 -9.54 21.25
N ASP A 289 13.97 -10.87 21.11
CA ASP A 289 14.82 -11.53 20.11
C ASP A 289 14.47 -11.07 18.67
N LEU A 290 13.17 -10.90 18.38
CA LEU A 290 12.71 -10.39 17.09
C LEU A 290 13.15 -8.93 16.85
N PHE A 291 13.09 -8.06 17.87
CA PHE A 291 13.64 -6.71 17.75
C PHE A 291 15.15 -6.74 17.54
N VAL A 292 15.90 -7.55 18.28
CA VAL A 292 17.35 -7.71 18.10
C VAL A 292 17.67 -8.09 16.66
N ALA A 293 16.94 -9.04 16.07
CA ALA A 293 17.15 -9.44 14.67
C ALA A 293 16.98 -8.27 13.68
N THR A 294 16.02 -7.38 13.91
CA THR A 294 15.83 -6.20 13.06
C THR A 294 16.91 -5.13 13.31
N LEU A 295 17.32 -4.94 14.56
CA LEU A 295 18.31 -3.95 14.99
C LEU A 295 19.75 -4.35 14.69
N THR A 296 19.97 -5.62 14.33
CA THR A 296 21.29 -6.16 13.95
C THR A 296 21.33 -6.59 12.49
N SER A 297 20.28 -6.28 11.72
CA SER A 297 20.20 -6.61 10.30
C SER A 297 21.30 -5.92 9.50
N SER A 298 21.91 -6.65 8.56
CA SER A 298 22.83 -6.09 7.57
C SER A 298 22.11 -5.33 6.46
N ASP A 299 20.81 -5.54 6.27
CA ASP A 299 19.99 -4.80 5.32
C ASP A 299 19.65 -3.42 5.89
N LEU A 300 20.05 -2.37 5.18
CA LEU A 300 19.89 -0.98 5.64
C LEU A 300 18.42 -0.55 5.79
N PHE A 301 17.50 -1.11 4.98
CA PHE A 301 16.08 -0.80 5.07
C PHE A 301 15.47 -1.46 6.31
N ILE A 302 15.77 -2.74 6.54
CA ILE A 302 15.32 -3.46 7.73
C ILE A 302 15.89 -2.78 8.98
N TYR A 303 17.18 -2.46 9.00
CA TYR A 303 17.83 -1.79 10.12
C TYR A 303 17.20 -0.42 10.42
N HIS A 304 17.01 0.43 9.39
CA HIS A 304 16.42 1.75 9.55
C HIS A 304 14.98 1.70 10.05
N HIS A 305 14.15 0.86 9.42
CA HIS A 305 12.76 0.70 9.85
C HIS A 305 12.66 0.00 11.21
N GLY A 306 13.59 -0.90 11.53
CA GLY A 306 13.73 -1.55 12.84
C GLY A 306 14.01 -0.54 13.95
N LEU A 307 14.94 0.39 13.75
CA LEU A 307 15.19 1.50 14.67
C LEU A 307 13.95 2.37 14.89
N SER A 308 13.25 2.70 13.80
CA SER A 308 12.00 3.47 13.88
C SER A 308 10.89 2.73 14.64
N ALA A 309 10.74 1.42 14.39
CA ALA A 309 9.77 0.57 15.06
C ALA A 309 10.09 0.40 16.54
N PHE A 310 11.36 0.15 16.87
CA PHE A 310 11.84 0.01 18.24
C PHE A 310 11.65 1.30 19.04
N THR A 311 11.98 2.46 18.46
CA THR A 311 11.74 3.76 19.11
C THR A 311 10.27 3.91 19.46
N LYS A 312 9.37 3.62 18.50
CA LYS A 312 7.93 3.72 18.72
C LYS A 312 7.42 2.73 19.78
N PHE A 313 7.95 1.51 19.77
CA PHE A 313 7.64 0.50 20.78
C PHE A 313 8.11 0.93 22.17
N ALA A 314 9.35 1.41 22.31
CA ALA A 314 9.92 1.84 23.59
C ALA A 314 9.16 3.02 24.21
N GLU A 315 8.59 3.90 23.38
CA GLU A 315 7.74 5.02 23.84
C GLU A 315 6.36 4.58 24.36
N GLU A 316 5.81 3.48 23.85
CA GLU A 316 4.41 3.09 24.11
C GLU A 316 4.26 1.81 24.94
N THR A 317 5.30 0.99 25.06
CA THR A 317 5.24 -0.35 25.65
C THR A 317 4.84 -0.35 27.11
N LEU A 318 3.90 -1.26 27.45
CA LEU A 318 3.55 -1.58 28.83
C LEU A 318 4.53 -2.56 29.47
N HIS A 319 5.45 -3.15 28.69
CA HIS A 319 6.45 -4.12 29.13
C HIS A 319 7.85 -3.52 29.05
N GLU A 320 8.12 -2.50 29.88
CA GLU A 320 9.36 -1.73 29.86
C GLU A 320 10.63 -2.60 29.98
N ALA A 321 10.54 -3.74 30.66
CA ALA A 321 11.65 -4.69 30.81
C ALA A 321 12.13 -5.31 29.47
N VAL A 322 11.32 -5.26 28.41
CA VAL A 322 11.70 -5.73 27.06
C VAL A 322 12.66 -4.75 26.37
N VAL A 323 12.57 -3.46 26.68
CA VAL A 323 13.39 -2.43 26.03
C VAL A 323 14.90 -2.64 26.26
N PRO A 324 15.39 -2.80 27.51
CA PRO A 324 16.81 -3.05 27.74
C PRO A 324 17.27 -4.39 27.16
N SER A 325 16.45 -5.45 27.22
CA SER A 325 16.84 -6.76 26.69
C SER A 325 17.08 -6.77 25.18
N CYS A 326 16.54 -5.80 24.44
CA CYS A 326 16.81 -5.65 23.01
C CYS A 326 18.19 -5.03 22.69
N ILE A 327 18.86 -4.39 23.66
CA ILE A 327 20.07 -3.58 23.40
C ILE A 327 21.27 -3.92 24.29
N GLU A 328 21.05 -4.44 25.50
CA GLU A 328 22.12 -4.66 26.50
C GLU A 328 23.20 -5.65 26.02
N ASP A 329 22.79 -6.69 25.31
CA ASP A 329 23.70 -7.75 24.86
C ASP A 329 24.42 -7.42 23.53
N GLN A 330 24.15 -6.26 22.91
CA GLN A 330 24.67 -5.91 21.59
C GLN A 330 25.68 -4.74 21.66
N PRO A 331 26.97 -4.98 21.34
CA PRO A 331 28.02 -3.98 21.48
C PRO A 331 27.78 -2.78 20.56
N GLY A 332 27.72 -1.58 21.13
CA GLY A 332 27.53 -0.32 20.40
C GLY A 332 26.10 -0.04 19.93
N LEU A 333 25.18 -1.01 20.05
CA LEU A 333 23.79 -0.82 19.60
C LEU A 333 23.07 0.21 20.46
N GLN A 334 23.30 0.22 21.78
CA GLN A 334 22.73 1.22 22.68
C GLN A 334 23.07 2.65 22.24
N ASP A 335 24.34 2.92 21.92
CA ASP A 335 24.77 4.24 21.45
C ASP A 335 24.10 4.62 20.13
N CYS A 336 24.01 3.67 19.19
CA CYS A 336 23.33 3.88 17.91
C CYS A 336 21.84 4.22 18.09
N VAL A 337 21.14 3.48 18.95
CA VAL A 337 19.72 3.73 19.27
C VAL A 337 19.56 5.11 19.91
N VAL A 338 20.41 5.46 20.88
CA VAL A 338 20.38 6.78 21.53
C VAL A 338 20.63 7.90 20.52
N GLN A 339 21.59 7.75 19.61
CA GLN A 339 21.84 8.71 18.55
C GLN A 339 20.64 8.86 17.60
N PHE A 340 20.01 7.74 17.23
CA PHE A 340 18.83 7.73 16.37
C PHE A 340 17.65 8.45 17.02
N ILE A 341 17.34 8.14 18.29
CA ILE A 341 16.29 8.79 19.07
C ILE A 341 16.53 10.30 19.18
N ASN A 342 17.78 10.70 19.42
CA ASN A 342 18.18 12.10 19.48
C ASN A 342 18.26 12.79 18.11
N LYS A 343 17.93 12.08 17.02
CA LYS A 343 18.05 12.56 15.63
C LYS A 343 19.43 13.16 15.34
N SER A 344 20.45 12.58 15.96
CA SER A 344 21.82 13.03 15.79
C SER A 344 22.21 12.81 14.33
N PRO A 345 22.67 13.84 13.61
CA PRO A 345 23.07 13.67 12.23
C PRO A 345 24.23 12.66 12.17
N TYR A 346 24.14 11.73 11.23
CA TYR A 346 25.23 10.80 10.97
C TYR A 346 26.50 11.60 10.65
N THR A 347 27.51 11.48 11.51
CA THR A 347 28.82 12.07 11.29
C THR A 347 29.70 10.96 10.74
N CYS A 348 29.96 11.00 9.42
CA CYS A 348 30.90 10.06 8.81
C CYS A 348 32.30 10.39 9.35
N SER A 349 32.78 9.60 10.31
CA SER A 349 34.16 9.66 10.79
C SER A 349 35.07 8.87 9.84
N GLY A 350 35.18 9.35 8.60
CA GLY A 350 36.04 8.77 7.58
C GLY A 350 35.93 9.56 6.27
N GLU A 351 37.03 9.61 5.52
CA GLU A 351 37.19 10.32 4.24
C GLU A 351 36.30 9.80 3.09
N LEU A 352 35.14 9.22 3.38
CA LEU A 352 34.16 8.89 2.34
C LEU A 352 33.38 10.15 2.02
N SER A 353 33.58 10.66 0.80
CA SER A 353 32.80 11.79 0.32
C SER A 353 31.32 11.41 0.32
N ARG A 354 30.41 12.38 0.52
CA ARG A 354 28.94 12.13 0.42
C ARG A 354 28.54 11.44 -0.90
N LEU A 355 29.36 11.59 -1.94
CA LEU A 355 29.21 10.92 -3.23
C LEU A 355 29.52 9.42 -3.17
N ASP A 356 30.50 9.00 -2.36
CA ASP A 356 30.87 7.58 -2.24
C ASP A 356 29.82 6.80 -1.46
N PHE A 357 29.17 7.42 -0.47
CA PHE A 357 28.02 6.84 0.23
C PHE A 357 26.80 6.65 -0.70
N LEU A 358 26.55 7.61 -1.60
CA LEU A 358 25.50 7.51 -2.63
C LEU A 358 25.86 6.53 -3.77
N ARG A 359 27.15 6.21 -3.93
CA ARG A 359 27.67 5.22 -4.88
C ARG A 359 27.70 3.80 -4.32
N ILE A 360 27.32 3.60 -3.05
CA ILE A 360 26.96 2.27 -2.53
C ILE A 360 25.62 1.91 -3.18
N VAL A 361 25.71 1.57 -4.47
CA VAL A 361 24.65 0.99 -5.27
C VAL A 361 24.44 -0.43 -4.71
N PRO A 362 23.25 -0.79 -4.18
CA PRO A 362 22.94 -2.21 -4.01
C PRO A 362 23.05 -2.84 -5.41
N PRO A 363 23.65 -4.03 -5.58
CA PRO A 363 24.05 -4.55 -6.88
C PRO A 363 22.83 -4.79 -7.79
N CYS A 364 22.37 -3.74 -8.46
CA CYS A 364 21.51 -3.82 -9.63
C CYS A 364 22.42 -4.09 -10.82
N ARG A 365 22.69 -5.37 -11.07
CA ARG A 365 23.18 -5.79 -12.38
C ARG A 365 22.03 -5.66 -13.36
N ILE A 366 22.03 -4.61 -14.17
CA ILE A 366 21.32 -4.59 -15.44
C ILE A 366 22.26 -3.98 -16.46
N GLY A 367 22.92 -4.86 -17.23
CA GLY A 367 23.58 -4.47 -18.46
C GLY A 367 22.57 -4.59 -19.58
N VAL A 368 22.21 -3.47 -20.20
CA VAL A 368 21.89 -3.41 -21.62
C VAL A 368 22.37 -2.04 -22.11
N ASP A 369 23.30 -2.10 -23.07
CA ASP A 369 23.93 -0.96 -23.71
C ASP A 369 22.91 0.02 -24.32
N MET A 370 23.12 1.30 -24.03
CA MET A 370 22.52 2.42 -24.74
C MET A 370 23.36 2.72 -25.97
N ASP A 371 22.73 2.75 -27.14
CA ASP A 371 23.29 3.42 -28.31
C ASP A 371 22.22 4.26 -29.03
N SER A 372 22.71 5.38 -29.57
CA SER A 372 22.14 6.30 -30.56
C SER A 372 21.12 7.37 -30.11
N ASP A 373 21.68 8.52 -29.73
CA ASP A 373 21.78 9.71 -30.59
C ASP A 373 20.57 10.11 -31.47
N SER A 374 19.95 11.26 -31.16
CA SER A 374 19.60 12.28 -32.16
C SER A 374 19.06 13.54 -31.49
N GLY A 375 19.73 14.67 -31.71
CA GLY A 375 19.23 16.00 -31.36
C GLY A 375 18.11 16.49 -32.29
N VAL A 376 17.52 17.65 -31.94
CA VAL A 376 17.34 18.84 -32.81
C VAL A 376 16.32 19.84 -32.23
N SER A 377 16.83 21.07 -32.07
CA SER A 377 16.27 22.43 -32.19
C SER A 377 15.07 22.95 -31.40
N ASP A 378 15.36 24.06 -30.71
CA ASP A 378 14.46 25.07 -30.14
C ASP A 378 13.54 25.75 -31.16
N HIS A 379 12.25 25.88 -30.81
CA HIS A 379 11.38 26.93 -31.35
C HIS A 379 10.63 27.65 -30.22
N GLN A 380 10.87 28.97 -30.16
CA GLN A 380 10.20 29.93 -29.27
C GLN A 380 8.73 30.11 -29.66
N SER A 381 7.83 30.08 -28.69
CA SER A 381 6.44 30.54 -28.85
C SER A 381 6.01 31.42 -27.67
N GLY A 382 5.51 32.61 -28.00
CA GLY A 382 5.03 33.62 -27.04
C GLY A 382 3.69 33.25 -26.38
N PRO A 383 3.24 34.03 -25.38
CA PRO A 383 2.17 33.61 -24.48
C PRO A 383 0.78 33.82 -25.12
N SER A 384 -0.02 32.75 -25.20
CA SER A 384 -1.43 32.82 -25.60
C SER A 384 -2.35 32.83 -24.39
N SER A 385 -3.27 33.80 -24.39
CA SER A 385 -4.31 34.10 -23.40
C SER A 385 -5.26 32.94 -23.07
N LYS A 386 -5.72 32.90 -21.80
CA LYS A 386 -6.75 31.99 -21.26
C LYS A 386 -8.03 31.98 -22.12
N ARG A 387 -8.61 30.78 -22.32
CA ARG A 387 -9.84 30.57 -23.13
C ARG A 387 -11.12 30.95 -22.36
N PRO A 388 -12.16 31.49 -23.03
CA PRO A 388 -13.48 31.72 -22.45
C PRO A 388 -14.33 30.45 -22.42
N ARG A 389 -15.26 30.40 -21.46
CA ARG A 389 -16.30 29.35 -21.32
C ARG A 389 -17.29 29.43 -22.49
N LEU A 390 -17.63 28.29 -23.10
CA LEU A 390 -18.69 28.17 -24.08
C LEU A 390 -20.05 28.34 -23.38
N MET A 391 -20.77 29.41 -23.73
CA MET A 391 -22.22 29.52 -23.49
C MET A 391 -22.96 29.08 -24.74
N GLU A 392 -23.96 28.22 -24.55
CA GLU A 392 -24.89 27.77 -25.59
C GLU A 392 -25.78 28.93 -26.04
N ASN A 393 -25.61 29.36 -27.28
CA ASN A 393 -26.57 30.20 -27.99
C ASN A 393 -27.34 29.32 -28.98
N VAL A 394 -28.57 28.94 -28.65
CA VAL A 394 -29.55 28.51 -29.66
C VAL A 394 -30.65 29.56 -29.72
N ASN A 395 -30.53 30.43 -30.72
CA ASN A 395 -31.53 31.43 -31.07
C ASN A 395 -32.65 30.78 -31.89
N HIS A 396 -33.89 31.03 -31.46
CA HIS A 396 -35.10 30.87 -32.27
C HIS A 396 -34.99 31.65 -33.58
N ARG A 397 -35.33 31.01 -34.71
CA ARG A 397 -35.90 31.72 -35.87
C ARG A 397 -37.09 30.97 -36.44
N GLN A 398 -38.21 31.68 -36.37
CA GLN A 398 -39.47 31.48 -37.07
C GLN A 398 -39.26 31.31 -38.57
N VAL A 399 -40.05 30.42 -39.17
CA VAL A 399 -40.42 30.49 -40.59
C VAL A 399 -41.94 30.42 -40.64
N SER A 400 -42.56 31.51 -41.10
CA SER A 400 -43.99 31.60 -41.40
C SER A 400 -44.16 31.95 -42.88
N GLN A 401 -45.13 31.27 -43.51
CA GLN A 401 -45.91 31.62 -44.72
C GLN A 401 -45.28 31.38 -46.10
N GLN A 402 -45.81 30.37 -46.81
CA GLN A 402 -46.93 30.55 -47.75
C GLN A 402 -47.87 29.35 -47.70
#